data_AF-A0A950J1Y8-F1
#
_entry.id   AF-A0A950J1Y8-F1
#
_cell.length_a   1.000
_cell.length_b   1.000
_cell.length_c   1.000
_cell.angle_alpha   90.00
_cell.angle_beta   90.00
_cell.angle_gamma   90.00
#
_symmetry.space_group_name_H-M   'P 1'
#
loop_
_entity.id
_entity.type
_entity.pdbx_description
1 polymer ?
#
loop_
_entity_poly.entity_id
_entity_poly.type
_entity_poly.pdbx_seq_one_letter_code
_entity_poly.pdbx_strand_id
1 'polypeptide(L)'
;WPLNFRHESWETFPECAITSNEAGKREALTRLCADFQIPAERVMAIGDSRNDLPMLRWAGTGVAMGNAPSEVRDSIRYVTGTNDEDGVAEAMERFALSRTLRGEKKPA
;
A
#
# COMPACT_ATOMS: atom_id res chain seq x y z
N TRP A 1 17.10 16.70 -18.06
CA TRP A 1 16.53 15.88 -16.97
C TRP A 1 15.03 15.78 -17.21
N PRO A 2 14.50 14.67 -17.75
CA PRO A 2 13.06 14.59 -17.96
C PRO A 2 12.39 14.53 -16.58
N LEU A 3 11.46 15.45 -16.34
CA LEU A 3 10.60 15.43 -15.16
C LEU A 3 9.44 14.48 -15.41
N ASN A 4 8.97 13.82 -14.36
CA ASN A 4 7.67 13.14 -14.37
C ASN A 4 6.59 14.14 -13.98
N PHE A 5 5.59 14.27 -14.86
CA PHE A 5 4.38 15.05 -14.63
C PHE A 5 3.22 14.08 -14.42
N ARG A 6 2.56 14.17 -13.27
CA ARG A 6 1.33 13.43 -12.99
C ARG A 6 0.24 14.40 -12.59
N HIS A 7 -0.96 14.16 -13.12
CA HIS A 7 -2.17 14.86 -12.73
C HIS A 7 -3.18 13.82 -12.26
N GLU A 8 -3.79 14.08 -11.11
CA GLU A 8 -4.96 13.35 -10.63
C GLU A 8 -6.05 14.37 -10.31
N SER A 9 -7.30 14.00 -10.59
CA SER A 9 -8.46 14.82 -10.25
C SER A 9 -9.19 14.15 -9.12
N TRP A 10 -9.16 14.80 -7.96
CA TRP A 10 -10.03 14.47 -6.83
C TRP A 10 -11.35 15.22 -7.00
N GLU A 11 -12.41 14.75 -6.35
CA GLU A 11 -13.75 15.34 -6.49
C GLU A 11 -13.76 16.86 -6.20
N THR A 12 -12.89 17.33 -5.30
CA THR A 12 -12.87 18.70 -4.82
C THR A 12 -11.73 19.55 -5.39
N PHE A 13 -10.66 18.96 -5.90
CA PHE A 13 -9.52 19.69 -6.44
C PHE A 13 -8.64 18.84 -7.38
N PRO A 14 -7.94 19.48 -8.33
CA PRO A 14 -6.87 18.82 -9.08
C PRO A 14 -5.59 18.75 -8.25
N GLU A 15 -4.92 17.61 -8.29
CA GLU A 15 -3.56 17.42 -7.80
C GLU A 15 -2.59 17.36 -8.99
N CYS A 16 -1.48 18.07 -8.91
CA CYS A 16 -0.38 17.99 -9.87
C CYS A 16 0.93 17.71 -9.13
N ALA A 17 1.60 16.63 -9.52
CA ALA A 17 2.91 16.26 -9.01
C ALA A 17 3.96 16.37 -10.11
N ILE A 18 4.97 17.21 -9.87
CA ILE A 18 6.15 17.36 -10.72
C ILE A 18 7.35 16.84 -9.94
N THR A 19 7.96 15.77 -10.44
CA THR A 19 9.02 15.07 -9.71
C THR A 19 10.15 14.66 -10.65
N SER A 20 11.28 14.23 -10.10
CA SER A 20 12.29 13.52 -10.88
C SER A 20 11.67 12.30 -11.59
N ASN A 21 12.17 11.93 -12.77
CA ASN A 21 11.78 10.68 -13.42
C ASN A 21 12.04 9.44 -12.54
N GLU A 22 13.01 9.52 -11.64
CA GLU A 22 13.40 8.47 -10.70
C GLU A 22 12.57 8.48 -9.40
N ALA A 23 11.70 9.47 -9.20
CA ALA A 23 10.93 9.62 -7.97
C ALA A 23 9.56 8.93 -8.06
N GLY A 24 9.35 7.98 -7.15
CA GLY A 24 8.06 7.33 -6.93
C GLY A 24 8.04 6.48 -5.66
N LYS A 25 6.83 6.17 -5.19
CA LYS A 25 6.60 5.41 -3.94
C LYS A 25 7.21 4.01 -4.02
N ARG A 26 7.08 3.34 -5.18
CA ARG A 26 7.69 2.03 -5.44
C ARG A 26 9.22 2.10 -5.37
N GLU A 27 9.83 3.10 -6.02
CA GLU A 27 11.29 3.27 -6.07
C GLU A 27 11.85 3.51 -4.66
N ALA A 28 11.19 4.38 -3.88
CA ALA A 28 11.56 4.64 -2.49
C ALA A 28 11.42 3.39 -1.62
N LEU A 29 10.31 2.66 -1.72
CA LEU A 29 10.09 1.44 -0.95
C LEU A 29 11.08 0.33 -1.34
N THR A 30 11.36 0.16 -2.64
CA THR A 30 12.33 -0.82 -3.14
C THR A 30 13.72 -0.53 -2.58
N ARG A 31 14.14 0.74 -2.57
CA ARG A 31 15.43 1.14 -2.00
C ARG A 31 15.49 0.87 -0.49
N LEU A 32 14.46 1.26 0.25
CA LEU A 32 14.38 1.03 1.69
C LEU A 32 14.46 -0.47 2.01
N CYS A 33 13.69 -1.30 1.31
CA CYS A 33 13.71 -2.74 1.50
C CYS A 33 15.08 -3.37 1.17
N ALA A 34 15.78 -2.86 0.15
CA ALA A 34 17.14 -3.31 -0.15
C ALA A 34 18.13 -3.00 0.98
N ASP A 35 18.06 -1.79 1.56
CA ASP A 35 18.91 -1.37 2.67
C ASP A 35 18.70 -2.27 3.93
N PHE A 36 17.48 -2.77 4.15
CA PHE A 36 17.14 -3.70 5.23
C PHE A 36 17.18 -5.19 4.85
N GLN A 37 17.57 -5.53 3.63
CA GLN A 37 17.58 -6.90 3.10
C GLN A 37 16.21 -7.62 3.22
N ILE A 38 15.12 -6.87 3.03
CA ILE A 38 13.74 -7.38 3.05
C ILE A 38 13.30 -7.63 1.61
N PRO A 39 13.00 -8.88 1.22
CA PRO A 39 12.50 -9.18 -0.12
C PRO A 39 11.03 -8.74 -0.27
N ALA A 40 10.60 -8.41 -1.49
CA ALA A 40 9.27 -7.86 -1.76
C ALA A 40 8.14 -8.78 -1.27
N GLU A 41 8.34 -10.10 -1.31
CA GLU A 41 7.40 -11.13 -0.84
C GLU A 41 7.09 -11.01 0.66
N ARG A 42 7.94 -10.32 1.43
CA ARG A 42 7.76 -10.04 2.87
C ARG A 42 7.24 -8.63 3.15
N VAL A 43 6.86 -7.89 2.11
CA VAL A 43 6.34 -6.54 2.24
C VAL A 43 4.83 -6.54 2.04
N MET A 44 4.13 -5.87 2.95
CA MET A 44 2.75 -5.45 2.77
C MET A 44 2.72 -3.96 2.46
N ALA A 45 2.02 -3.56 1.40
CA ALA A 45 1.78 -2.16 1.05
C ALA A 45 0.27 -1.91 1.02
N ILE A 46 -0.16 -0.81 1.64
CA ILE A 46 -1.55 -0.38 1.73
C ILE A 46 -1.64 1.03 1.12
N GLY A 47 -2.63 1.27 0.26
CA GLY A 47 -2.77 2.56 -0.42
C GLY A 47 -4.14 2.73 -1.08
N ASP A 48 -4.43 3.93 -1.53
CA ASP A 48 -5.78 4.32 -1.98
C ASP A 48 -5.79 5.11 -3.30
N SER A 49 -4.64 5.57 -3.75
CA SER A 49 -4.51 6.50 -4.88
C SER A 49 -3.90 5.82 -6.09
N ARG A 50 -4.04 6.41 -7.30
CA ARG A 50 -3.44 5.80 -8.51
C ARG A 50 -1.91 5.79 -8.42
N ASN A 51 -1.32 6.80 -7.78
CA ASN A 51 0.12 6.87 -7.54
C ASN A 51 0.66 5.74 -6.62
N ASP A 52 -0.22 5.01 -5.91
CA ASP A 52 0.16 3.83 -5.09
C ASP A 52 0.26 2.55 -5.92
N LEU A 53 -0.44 2.45 -7.04
CA LEU A 53 -0.54 1.22 -7.84
C LEU A 53 0.82 0.55 -8.12
N PRO A 54 1.89 1.28 -8.51
CA PRO A 54 3.20 0.66 -8.71
C PRO A 54 3.77 -0.01 -7.45
N MET A 55 3.54 0.60 -6.28
CA MET A 55 3.99 0.06 -4.98
C MET A 55 3.12 -1.13 -4.54
N LEU A 56 1.79 -1.02 -4.70
CA LEU A 56 0.84 -2.07 -4.34
C LEU A 56 1.03 -3.34 -5.18
N ARG A 57 1.32 -3.20 -6.47
CA ARG A 57 1.62 -4.35 -7.36
C ARG A 57 2.99 -4.98 -7.11
N TRP A 58 3.93 -4.20 -6.58
CA TRP A 58 5.29 -4.66 -6.31
C TRP A 58 5.39 -5.45 -5.00
N ALA A 59 4.66 -5.02 -3.96
CA ALA A 59 4.66 -5.69 -2.67
C ALA A 59 4.05 -7.11 -2.76
N GLY A 60 4.61 -8.06 -2.02
CA GLY A 60 4.07 -9.43 -1.91
C GLY A 60 2.61 -9.46 -1.45
N THR A 61 2.23 -8.51 -0.61
CA THR A 61 0.85 -8.26 -0.20
C THR A 61 0.47 -6.80 -0.47
N GLY A 62 -0.06 -6.52 -1.66
CA GLY A 62 -0.71 -5.24 -1.96
C GLY A 62 -2.17 -5.21 -1.50
N VAL A 63 -2.57 -4.15 -0.80
CA VAL A 63 -3.94 -3.93 -0.32
C VAL A 63 -4.43 -2.55 -0.76
N ALA A 64 -5.57 -2.49 -1.45
CA ALA A 64 -6.25 -1.24 -1.76
C ALA A 64 -7.25 -0.88 -0.64
N MET A 65 -7.33 0.41 -0.29
CA MET A 65 -8.34 0.90 0.65
C MET A 65 -9.75 0.89 0.02
N GLY A 66 -10.79 0.77 0.84
CA GLY A 66 -12.18 0.75 0.37
C GLY A 66 -12.63 2.05 -0.31
N ASN A 67 -12.07 3.17 0.11
CA ASN A 67 -12.33 4.51 -0.44
C ASN A 67 -11.51 4.80 -1.72
N ALA A 68 -10.68 3.86 -2.19
CA ALA A 68 -9.90 4.04 -3.40
C ALA A 68 -10.79 4.08 -4.66
N PRO A 69 -10.37 4.79 -5.72
CA PRO A 69 -11.03 4.73 -7.03
C PRO A 69 -11.20 3.27 -7.50
N SER A 70 -12.26 2.98 -8.24
CA SER A 70 -12.55 1.61 -8.70
C SER A 70 -11.38 0.99 -9.46
N GLU A 71 -10.70 1.75 -10.32
CA GLU A 71 -9.54 1.27 -11.06
C GLU A 71 -8.37 0.80 -10.18
N VAL A 72 -8.25 1.37 -8.97
CA VAL A 72 -7.24 0.97 -7.98
C VAL A 72 -7.69 -0.31 -7.30
N ARG A 73 -8.94 -0.36 -6.82
CA ARG A 73 -9.52 -1.55 -6.18
C ARG A 73 -9.53 -2.76 -7.10
N ASP A 74 -9.90 -2.57 -8.37
CA ASP A 74 -9.98 -3.63 -9.38
C ASP A 74 -8.59 -4.12 -9.83
N SER A 75 -7.55 -3.30 -9.68
CA SER A 75 -6.16 -3.64 -10.02
C SER A 75 -5.44 -4.46 -8.96
N ILE A 76 -5.96 -4.52 -7.73
CA ILE A 76 -5.28 -5.07 -6.57
C ILE A 76 -6.10 -6.22 -5.97
N ARG A 77 -5.42 -7.31 -5.61
CA ARG A 77 -6.08 -8.56 -5.17
C ARG A 77 -6.89 -8.40 -3.88
N TYR A 78 -6.40 -7.57 -2.96
CA TYR A 78 -7.00 -7.41 -1.65
C TYR A 78 -7.52 -5.99 -1.50
N VAL A 79 -8.76 -5.87 -1.05
CA VAL A 79 -9.39 -4.61 -0.68
C VAL A 79 -9.79 -4.73 0.79
N THR A 80 -9.53 -3.68 1.55
CA THR A 80 -9.92 -3.55 2.97
C THR A 80 -10.99 -2.47 3.13
N GLY A 81 -11.47 -2.19 4.34
CA GLY A 81 -12.37 -1.08 4.64
C GLY A 81 -11.84 0.28 4.19
N THR A 82 -12.70 1.29 4.30
CA THR A 82 -12.31 2.69 4.04
C THR A 82 -11.37 3.22 5.13
N ASN A 83 -10.77 4.39 4.89
CA ASN A 83 -10.03 5.11 5.92
C ASN A 83 -10.90 5.47 7.15
N ASP A 84 -12.20 5.68 6.96
CA ASP A 84 -13.16 5.99 8.05
C ASP A 84 -13.61 4.74 8.83
N GLU A 85 -13.27 3.54 8.34
CA GLU A 85 -13.62 2.24 8.91
C GLU A 85 -12.38 1.48 9.41
N ASP A 86 -11.29 2.19 9.72
CA ASP A 86 -10.03 1.61 10.19
C ASP A 86 -9.42 0.56 9.22
N GLY A 87 -9.59 0.74 7.90
CA GLY A 87 -9.16 -0.25 6.90
C GLY A 87 -7.67 -0.64 6.99
N VAL A 88 -6.79 0.28 7.39
CA VAL A 88 -5.38 -0.06 7.63
C VAL A 88 -5.22 -1.07 8.77
N ALA A 89 -5.96 -0.89 9.87
CA ALA A 89 -5.93 -1.81 11.01
C ALA A 89 -6.48 -3.18 10.62
N GLU A 90 -7.60 -3.23 9.91
CA GLU A 90 -8.19 -4.48 9.40
C GLU A 90 -7.18 -5.27 8.53
N ALA A 91 -6.49 -4.59 7.60
CA ALA A 91 -5.46 -5.20 6.77
C ALA A 91 -4.29 -5.75 7.62
N MET A 92 -3.83 -4.98 8.62
CA MET A 92 -2.76 -5.42 9.52
C MET A 92 -3.16 -6.64 10.36
N GLU A 93 -4.36 -6.66 10.92
CA GLU A 93 -4.89 -7.78 11.68
C GLU A 93 -4.97 -9.05 10.83
N ARG A 94 -5.44 -8.91 9.58
CA ARG A 94 -5.61 -10.01 8.65
C ARG A 94 -4.28 -10.61 8.17
N PHE A 95 -3.30 -9.77 7.84
CA PHE A 95 -2.11 -10.21 7.11
C PHE A 95 -0.81 -10.19 7.93
N ALA A 96 -0.70 -9.33 8.95
CA ALA A 96 0.55 -9.10 9.67
C ALA A 96 0.56 -9.58 11.13
N LEU A 97 -0.59 -9.59 11.83
CA LEU A 97 -0.64 -9.78 13.29
C LEU A 97 -0.98 -11.19 13.78
N SER A 98 -0.85 -12.23 12.94
CA SER A 98 -1.34 -13.58 13.23
C SER A 98 -0.51 -14.45 14.22
N ARG A 99 0.24 -13.85 15.17
CA ARG A 99 1.05 -14.61 16.16
C ARG A 99 0.71 -14.41 17.65
N THR A 100 -0.27 -13.60 18.04
CA THR A 100 -0.59 -13.43 19.48
C THR A 100 -1.83 -14.19 19.96
N LEU A 101 -2.66 -14.76 19.06
CA LEU A 101 -3.88 -15.49 19.45
C LEU A 101 -3.77 -17.03 19.42
N ARG A 102 -2.57 -17.58 19.20
CA ARG A 102 -2.32 -19.03 19.35
C ARG A 102 -1.37 -19.29 20.53
N GLY A 103 -1.95 -19.31 21.74
CA GLY A 103 -1.44 -20.14 22.83
C GLY A 103 -0.74 -19.44 24.00
N GLU A 104 -1.52 -18.88 24.92
CA GLU A 104 -1.30 -19.15 26.34
C GLU A 104 -2.50 -19.93 26.88
N LYS A 105 -2.52 -21.25 26.65
CA LYS A 105 -3.22 -22.13 27.60
C LYS A 105 -2.28 -22.30 28.79
N LYS A 106 -2.63 -21.66 29.90
CA LYS A 106 -1.98 -21.83 31.20
C LYS A 106 -1.91 -23.34 31.52
N PRO A 107 -0.75 -23.92 31.85
CA PRO A 107 -0.71 -25.30 32.34
C PRO A 107 -1.47 -25.37 33.67
N ALA A 108 -2.26 -26.44 33.81
CA ALA A 108 -2.99 -26.79 35.03
C ALA A 108 -2.05 -27.10 36.19
#